data_AF-A0A7Y4RYV4-F1
#
_entry.id   AF-A0A7Y4RYV4-F1
#
_cell.length_a   1.000
_cell.length_b   1.000
_cell.length_c   1.000
_cell.angle_alpha   90.00
_cell.angle_beta   90.00
_cell.angle_gamma   90.00
#
_symmetry.space_group_name_H-M   'P 1'
#
loop_
_entity.id
_entity.type
_entity.pdbx_description
1 polymer ?
#
loop_
_entity_poly.entity_id
_entity_poly.type
_entity_poly.pdbx_seq_one_letter_code
_entity_poly.pdbx_strand_id
1 'polypeptide(L)' 'GTFVSGVPAPLGFGTLTLTDGRVVNGFLCEQYATLNAIDISHLGGWRNYLKNML' A
#
# COMPACT_ATOMS: atom_id res chain seq x y z
N GLY A 1 -17.85 -8.26 3.25
CA GLY A 1 -17.39 -8.44 4.65
C GLY A 1 -17.02 -7.08 5.22
N THR A 2 -17.44 -6.79 6.45
CA THR A 2 -17.35 -5.47 7.10
C THR A 2 -15.95 -4.83 7.13
N PHE A 3 -14.87 -5.62 7.05
CA PHE A 3 -13.49 -5.12 6.97
C PHE A 3 -13.18 -4.35 5.67
N VAL A 4 -13.79 -4.75 4.55
CA VAL A 4 -13.58 -4.12 3.24
C VAL A 4 -14.30 -2.77 3.14
N SER A 5 -15.46 -2.63 3.77
CA SER A 5 -16.24 -1.39 3.79
C SER A 5 -15.58 -0.24 4.55
N GLY A 6 -14.57 -0.53 5.39
CA GLY A 6 -13.86 0.47 6.19
C GLY A 6 -12.67 1.12 5.49
N VAL A 7 -12.33 0.73 4.26
CA VAL A 7 -11.18 1.28 3.53
C VAL A 7 -11.63 2.45 2.66
N PRO A 8 -11.28 3.69 3.02
CA PRO A 8 -11.71 4.87 2.29
C PRO A 8 -10.89 5.04 1.00
N ALA A 9 -11.46 5.72 0.01
CA ALA A 9 -10.69 6.23 -1.12
C ALA A 9 -9.52 7.10 -0.60
N PRO A 10 -8.32 7.01 -1.20
CA PRO A 10 -7.99 6.32 -2.46
C PRO A 10 -7.49 4.87 -2.28
N LEU A 11 -7.72 4.25 -1.12
CA LEU A 11 -7.27 2.89 -0.82
C LEU A 11 -8.30 1.86 -1.27
N GLY A 12 -7.81 0.67 -1.62
CA GLY A 12 -8.64 -0.47 -1.99
C GLY A 12 -8.04 -1.80 -1.59
N PHE A 13 -8.78 -2.88 -1.81
CA PHE A 13 -8.29 -4.24 -1.70
C PHE A 13 -8.15 -4.87 -3.08
N GLY A 14 -7.05 -5.57 -3.30
CA GLY A 14 -6.85 -6.37 -4.49
C GLY A 14 -5.75 -7.41 -4.31
N THR A 15 -5.29 -7.95 -5.43
CA THR A 15 -4.37 -9.07 -5.45
C THR A 15 -2.92 -8.60 -5.50
N LEU A 16 -2.07 -9.17 -4.64
CA LEU A 16 -0.63 -8.95 -4.58
C LEU A 16 0.12 -10.25 -4.82
N THR A 17 1.28 -10.14 -5.47
CA THR A 17 2.24 -11.24 -5.61
C THR A 17 3.38 -11.02 -4.62
N LEU A 18 3.61 -12.01 -3.76
CA LEU A 18 4.72 -12.02 -2.81
C LEU A 18 6.01 -12.48 -3.50
N THR A 19 7.15 -12.22 -2.86
CA THR A 19 8.48 -12.60 -3.38
C THR A 19 8.67 -14.11 -3.54
N ASP A 20 7.89 -14.92 -2.82
CA ASP A 20 7.85 -16.37 -2.96
C ASP A 20 6.83 -16.87 -4.01
N GLY A 21 6.24 -15.96 -4.78
CA GLY A 21 5.28 -16.26 -5.84
C GLY A 21 3.85 -16.50 -5.36
N ARG A 22 3.58 -16.49 -4.04
CA ARG A 22 2.21 -16.60 -3.54
C ARG A 22 1.38 -15.39 -3.94
N VAL A 23 0.10 -15.63 -4.19
CA VAL A 23 -0.88 -14.62 -4.55
C VAL A 23 -1.84 -14.43 -3.38
N VAL A 24 -1.91 -13.22 -2.84
CA VAL A 24 -2.68 -12.90 -1.63
C VAL A 24 -3.50 -11.63 -1.80
N ASN A 25 -4.57 -11.48 -1.02
CA ASN A 25 -5.28 -10.20 -0.93
C ASN A 25 -4.49 -9.22 -0.06
N GLY A 26 -4.38 -7.97 -0.51
CA GLY A 26 -3.73 -6.90 0.23
C GLY A 26 -4.23 -5.51 -0.15
N PHE A 27 -3.66 -4.50 0.51
CA PHE A 27 -3.99 -3.10 0.27
C PHE A 27 -3.36 -2.60 -1.04
N LEU A 28 -4.14 -1.85 -1.81
CA LEU A 28 -3.73 -1.13 -3.01
C LEU A 28 -4.13 0.34 -2.89
N CYS A 29 -3.64 1.15 -3.82
CA CYS A 29 -4.01 2.55 -3.95
C CYS A 29 -4.28 2.87 -5.42
N GLU A 30 -5.31 3.69 -5.68
CA GLU A 30 -5.63 4.13 -7.02
C GLU A 30 -4.53 5.04 -7.60
N GLN A 31 -4.21 4.88 -8.88
CA GLN A 31 -3.08 5.54 -9.53
C GLN A 31 -3.13 7.08 -9.46
N TYR A 32 -4.31 7.70 -9.48
CA TYR A 32 -4.39 9.17 -9.43
C TYR A 32 -3.84 9.73 -8.11
N ALA A 33 -3.91 8.97 -7.02
CA ALA A 33 -3.44 9.42 -5.72
C ALA A 33 -1.92 9.37 -5.59
N THR A 34 -1.23 8.63 -6.48
CA THR A 34 0.24 8.55 -6.46
C THR A 34 0.91 9.70 -7.19
N LEU A 35 0.18 10.43 -8.05
CA LEU A 35 0.74 11.51 -8.90
C LEU A 35 1.43 12.63 -8.11
N ASN A 36 0.95 12.94 -6.90
CA ASN A 36 1.51 13.97 -6.02
C ASN A 36 2.08 13.39 -4.71
N ALA A 37 2.26 12.07 -4.66
CA ALA A 37 2.77 11.39 -3.48
C ALA A 37 4.31 11.37 -3.49
N ILE A 38 4.90 11.30 -2.30
CA ILE A 38 6.34 11.10 -2.13
C ILE A 38 6.66 9.63 -2.42
N ASP A 39 7.58 9.36 -3.35
CA ASP A 39 8.08 8.01 -3.57
C ASP A 39 9.05 7.60 -2.45
N ILE A 40 8.62 6.63 -1.66
CA ILE A 40 9.39 6.06 -0.55
C ILE A 40 9.95 4.67 -0.87
N SER A 41 9.86 4.20 -2.12
CA SER A 41 10.24 2.84 -2.52
C SER A 41 11.69 2.49 -2.13
N HIS A 42 12.58 3.47 -2.22
CA HIS A 42 13.99 3.35 -1.83
C HIS A 42 14.23 3.05 -0.34
N LEU A 43 13.23 3.26 0.52
CA LEU A 43 13.33 3.00 1.97
C LEU A 43 12.98 1.55 2.33
N GLY A 44 12.47 0.75 1.38
CA GLY A 44 12.12 -0.66 1.62
C GLY A 44 10.89 -0.86 2.52
N GLY A 45 10.08 0.18 2.73
CA GLY A 45 8.76 0.06 3.37
C GLY A 45 8.42 1.18 4.35
N TRP A 46 7.13 1.21 4.72
CA TRP A 46 6.54 2.25 5.57
C TRP A 46 7.21 2.42 6.93
N ARG A 47 7.61 1.31 7.57
CA ARG A 47 8.28 1.37 8.88
C ARG A 47 9.62 2.10 8.83
N ASN A 48 10.37 1.96 7.74
CA ASN A 48 11.65 2.67 7.59
C ASN A 48 11.42 4.15 7.27
N TYR A 49 10.40 4.47 6.47
CA TYR A 49 9.97 5.85 6.25
C TYR A 49 9.65 6.57 7.57
N LEU A 50 8.83 5.96 8.43
CA LEU A 50 8.48 6.55 9.72
C LEU A 50 9.68 6.74 10.67
N LYS A 51 10.69 5.86 10.60
CA LYS A 51 11.92 6.02 11.40
C LYS A 51 12.77 7.21 10.97
N ASN A 52 12.72 7.58 9.69
CA ASN A 52 13.43 8.77 9.18
C ASN A 52 12.66 10.07 9.41
N MET A 53 11.43 9.98 9.94
CA MET A 53 10.54 11.12 10.18
C MET A 53 10.48 11.52 11.68
N LEU A 54 11.11 10.73 12.56
CA LEU A 54 11.28 10.95 14.00
C LEU A 54 12.76 11.26 14.29
#